data_AF-A0A2I0A8L6-F1
#
_entry.id   AF-A0A2I0A8L6-F1
#
_cell.length_a   1.000
_cell.length_b   1.000
_cell.length_c   1.000
_cell.angle_alpha   90.00
_cell.angle_beta   90.00
_cell.angle_gamma   90.00
#
_symmetry.space_group_name_H-M   'P 1'
#
loop_
_entity.id
_entity.type
_entity.pdbx_description
1 polymer ?
#
loop_
_entity_poly.entity_id
_entity_poly.type
_entity_poly.pdbx_seq_one_letter_code
_entity_poly.pdbx_strand_id
1 'polypeptide(L)'
;MHENGIEPNVFIFNTLIDGHGRKGRCKDPLKLRDEMMSKGVEPNSVTFTALAKGLCKAGEMEQAEHLLDEIVNCNLEPNHVVYNSLIGGYCKIGLMDKALNMLEEMRFNGITPNKITYTVLMHGYCKEGRFKEASQLLDEMINLGFSPDSVSYNTLISGFCKAGRMEDTFKMNSEMSLRGLVLDEVTYTSLIDGISAHDHQKDAKFFVVSELNS
;
A
#
# COMPACT_ATOMS: atom_id res chain seq x y z
N MET A 1 -1.32 10.48 -45.59
CA MET A 1 -1.64 11.50 -44.57
C MET A 1 -0.71 11.25 -43.40
N HIS A 2 0.32 12.10 -43.27
CA HIS A 2 1.24 12.09 -42.13
C HIS A 2 0.59 12.90 -41.00
N GLU A 3 0.08 12.23 -39.97
CA GLU A 3 -0.31 12.88 -38.72
C GLU A 3 0.84 12.75 -37.72
N ASN A 4 1.55 13.86 -37.50
CA ASN A 4 2.50 14.18 -36.42
C ASN A 4 3.05 12.98 -35.63
N GLY A 5 4.11 12.39 -36.18
CA GLY A 5 4.86 11.28 -35.58
C GLY A 5 5.61 11.71 -34.33
N ILE A 6 4.99 11.50 -33.18
CA ILE A 6 5.74 11.16 -31.97
C ILE A 6 5.88 9.63 -32.03
N GLU A 7 7.09 9.13 -32.28
CA GLU A 7 7.36 7.70 -32.17
C GLU A 7 6.97 7.25 -30.75
N PRO A 8 6.01 6.29 -30.62
CA PRO A 8 5.60 5.80 -29.31
C PRO A 8 6.79 5.16 -28.62
N ASN A 9 7.37 5.87 -27.65
CA ASN A 9 8.47 5.38 -26.84
C ASN A 9 7.95 4.80 -25.52
N VAL A 10 8.83 4.14 -24.76
CA VAL A 10 8.51 3.51 -23.48
C VAL A 10 7.77 4.46 -22.51
N PHE A 11 8.10 5.76 -22.54
CA PHE A 11 7.47 6.76 -21.68
C PHE A 11 5.97 6.97 -21.99
N ILE A 12 5.61 7.00 -23.28
CA ILE A 12 4.22 7.17 -23.71
C ILE A 12 3.38 5.96 -23.30
N PHE A 13 3.89 4.74 -23.54
CA PHE A 13 3.20 3.51 -23.12
C PHE A 13 3.06 3.42 -21.60
N ASN A 14 4.11 3.71 -20.84
CA ASN A 14 4.06 3.69 -19.38
C ASN A 14 3.06 4.72 -18.82
N THR A 15 2.97 5.90 -19.46
CA THR A 15 2.00 6.93 -19.08
C THR A 15 0.57 6.48 -19.36
N LEU A 16 0.33 5.82 -20.49
CA LEU A 16 -1.00 5.29 -20.84
C LEU A 16 -1.41 4.14 -19.90
N ILE A 17 -0.47 3.26 -19.56
CA ILE A 17 -0.68 2.16 -18.62
C ILE A 17 -0.95 2.69 -17.20
N ASP A 18 -0.17 3.68 -16.70
CA ASP A 18 -0.44 4.30 -15.39
C ASP A 18 -1.78 5.06 -15.37
N GLY A 19 -2.12 5.72 -16.48
CA GLY A 19 -3.35 6.47 -16.67
C GLY A 19 -4.62 5.60 -16.63
N HIS A 20 -4.50 4.34 -17.03
CA HIS A 20 -5.59 3.36 -16.99
C HIS A 20 -6.14 3.16 -15.57
N GLY A 21 -5.26 3.23 -14.56
CA GLY A 21 -5.63 3.11 -13.15
C GLY A 21 -6.37 4.31 -12.53
N ARG A 22 -6.71 5.37 -13.31
CA ARG A 22 -7.38 6.59 -12.81
C ARG A 22 -8.70 6.93 -13.51
N LYS A 23 -8.94 6.44 -14.73
CA LYS A 23 -10.20 6.65 -15.47
C LYS A 23 -10.50 5.35 -16.19
N GLY A 24 -11.58 4.67 -15.82
CA GLY A 24 -12.02 3.37 -16.38
C GLY A 24 -12.42 3.38 -17.86
N ARG A 25 -11.70 4.14 -18.69
CA ARG A 25 -11.83 4.26 -20.13
C ARG A 25 -10.44 4.52 -20.71
N CYS A 26 -9.71 3.46 -21.02
CA CYS A 26 -8.71 3.35 -22.09
C CYS A 26 -8.13 1.93 -22.06
N LYS A 27 -8.26 1.13 -23.14
CA LYS A 27 -7.63 -0.18 -23.43
C LYS A 27 -6.91 -0.90 -22.26
N ASP A 28 -7.42 -2.08 -21.86
CA ASP A 28 -6.76 -3.12 -21.04
C ASP A 28 -5.22 -2.97 -20.97
N PRO A 29 -4.63 -2.82 -19.76
CA PRO A 29 -3.21 -2.52 -19.61
C PRO A 29 -2.31 -3.56 -20.29
N LEU A 30 -2.74 -4.83 -20.36
CA LEU A 30 -2.02 -5.89 -21.07
C LEU A 30 -2.08 -5.70 -22.59
N LYS A 31 -3.19 -5.22 -23.15
CA LYS A 31 -3.28 -4.90 -24.58
C LYS A 31 -2.35 -3.74 -24.98
N LEU A 32 -2.16 -2.77 -24.10
CA LEU A 32 -1.20 -1.69 -24.33
C LEU A 32 0.25 -2.21 -24.33
N ARG A 33 0.56 -3.19 -23.48
CA ARG A 33 1.83 -3.92 -23.48
C ARG A 33 2.01 -4.75 -24.76
N ASP A 34 0.97 -5.44 -25.24
CA ASP A 34 1.03 -6.17 -26.52
C ASP A 34 1.29 -5.23 -27.70
N GLU A 35 0.63 -4.07 -27.70
CA GLU A 35 0.87 -3.04 -28.71
C GLU A 35 2.31 -2.52 -28.64
N MET A 36 2.85 -2.30 -27.43
CA MET A 36 4.24 -1.90 -27.19
C MET A 36 5.22 -2.93 -27.78
N MET A 37 5.02 -4.22 -27.50
CA MET A 37 5.88 -5.29 -28.05
C MET A 37 5.74 -5.44 -29.58
N SER A 38 4.52 -5.33 -30.13
CA SER A 38 4.29 -5.41 -31.58
C SER A 38 4.97 -4.28 -32.36
N LYS A 39 5.25 -3.15 -31.69
CA LYS A 39 5.98 -2.00 -32.23
C LYS A 39 7.49 -2.07 -31.97
N GLY A 40 8.00 -3.18 -31.44
CA GLY A 40 9.42 -3.38 -31.15
C GLY A 40 9.93 -2.60 -29.95
N VAL A 41 9.03 -2.14 -29.06
CA VAL A 41 9.41 -1.43 -27.84
C VAL A 41 9.39 -2.43 -26.69
N GLU A 42 10.53 -2.63 -26.03
CA GLU A 42 10.65 -3.61 -24.94
C GLU A 42 10.11 -3.08 -23.61
N PRO A 43 9.22 -3.83 -22.92
CA PRO A 43 8.78 -3.51 -21.57
C PRO A 43 9.96 -3.40 -20.59
N ASN A 44 9.85 -2.49 -19.63
CA ASN A 44 10.84 -2.36 -18.56
C ASN A 44 10.20 -2.40 -17.17
N SER A 45 11.03 -2.24 -16.13
CA SER A 45 10.57 -2.26 -14.74
C SER A 45 9.43 -1.26 -14.45
N VAL A 46 9.43 -0.10 -15.11
CA VAL A 46 8.36 0.90 -14.98
C VAL A 46 7.06 0.42 -15.63
N THR A 47 7.14 -0.23 -16.79
CA THR A 47 5.99 -0.86 -17.46
C THR A 47 5.32 -1.87 -16.55
N PHE A 48 6.08 -2.82 -16.02
CA PHE A 48 5.55 -3.87 -15.14
C PHE A 48 5.02 -3.33 -13.81
N THR A 49 5.66 -2.29 -13.25
CA THR A 49 5.15 -1.59 -12.07
C THR A 49 3.77 -0.96 -12.33
N ALA A 50 3.58 -0.35 -13.50
CA ALA A 50 2.31 0.25 -13.87
C ALA A 50 1.23 -0.81 -14.15
N LEU A 51 1.59 -1.91 -14.82
CA LEU A 51 0.71 -3.06 -15.05
C LEU A 51 0.24 -3.67 -13.72
N ALA A 52 1.15 -3.96 -12.79
CA ALA A 52 0.83 -4.54 -11.49
C ALA A 52 -0.16 -3.66 -10.70
N LYS A 53 0.10 -2.34 -10.64
CA LYS A 53 -0.82 -1.38 -9.99
C LYS A 53 -2.18 -1.33 -10.68
N GLY A 54 -2.21 -1.37 -12.01
CA GLY A 54 -3.43 -1.36 -12.81
C GLY A 54 -4.30 -2.59 -12.55
N LEU A 55 -3.71 -3.79 -12.68
CA LEU A 55 -4.40 -5.07 -12.47
C LEU A 55 -4.89 -5.23 -11.02
N CYS A 56 -4.05 -4.89 -10.03
CA CYS A 56 -4.46 -4.93 -8.61
C CYS A 56 -5.60 -3.96 -8.30
N LYS A 57 -5.68 -2.81 -8.99
CA LYS A 57 -6.82 -1.88 -8.87
C LYS A 57 -8.08 -2.39 -9.56
N ALA A 58 -7.92 -3.13 -10.66
CA ALA A 58 -9.02 -3.76 -11.39
C ALA A 58 -9.55 -5.02 -10.69
N GLY A 59 -8.81 -5.57 -9.71
CA GLY A 59 -9.15 -6.82 -9.02
C GLY A 59 -8.69 -8.07 -9.77
N GLU A 60 -7.95 -7.91 -10.87
CA GLU A 60 -7.43 -8.97 -11.73
C GLU A 60 -6.17 -9.59 -11.11
N MET A 61 -6.28 -10.15 -9.92
CA MET A 61 -5.13 -10.60 -9.12
C MET A 61 -4.38 -11.79 -9.74
N GLU A 62 -5.07 -12.70 -10.43
CA GLU A 62 -4.45 -13.83 -11.12
C GLU A 62 -3.52 -13.34 -12.25
N GLN A 63 -3.99 -12.37 -13.04
CA GLN A 63 -3.17 -11.74 -14.07
C GLN A 63 -2.02 -10.95 -13.46
N ALA A 64 -2.25 -10.32 -12.31
CA ALA A 64 -1.20 -9.58 -11.60
C ALA A 64 -0.10 -10.52 -11.07
N GLU A 65 -0.43 -11.72 -10.59
CA GLU A 65 0.57 -12.73 -10.21
C GLU A 65 1.38 -13.22 -11.41
N HIS A 66 0.71 -13.49 -12.55
CA HIS A 66 1.39 -13.92 -13.77
C HIS A 66 2.44 -12.90 -14.28
N LEU A 67 2.30 -11.61 -13.91
CA LEU A 67 3.32 -10.62 -14.23
C LEU A 67 4.68 -10.94 -13.59
N LEU A 68 4.74 -11.62 -12.44
CA LEU A 68 6.02 -11.98 -11.82
C LEU A 68 6.80 -12.94 -12.73
N ASP A 69 6.13 -13.96 -13.26
CA ASP A 69 6.72 -14.90 -14.23
C ASP A 69 7.10 -14.18 -15.53
N GLU A 70 6.25 -13.27 -16.02
CA GLU A 70 6.55 -12.47 -17.22
C GLU A 70 7.79 -11.59 -17.05
N ILE A 71 7.96 -10.93 -15.90
CA ILE A 71 9.13 -10.09 -15.61
C ILE A 71 10.41 -10.94 -15.73
N VAL A 72 10.41 -12.13 -15.14
CA VAL A 72 11.55 -13.06 -15.20
C VAL A 72 11.80 -13.53 -16.64
N ASN A 73 10.75 -13.86 -17.39
CA ASN A 73 10.87 -14.26 -18.80
C ASN A 73 11.42 -13.15 -19.70
N CYS A 74 11.24 -11.88 -19.32
CA CYS A 74 11.85 -10.72 -19.96
C CYS A 74 13.31 -10.46 -19.51
N ASN A 75 13.93 -11.37 -18.74
CA ASN A 75 15.24 -11.19 -18.10
C ASN A 75 15.32 -9.95 -17.21
N LEU A 76 14.21 -9.59 -16.56
CA LEU A 76 14.14 -8.52 -15.59
C LEU A 76 13.94 -9.11 -14.19
N GLU A 77 14.27 -8.32 -13.17
CA GLU A 77 14.00 -8.68 -11.77
C GLU A 77 12.73 -7.95 -11.29
N PRO A 78 11.78 -8.66 -10.66
CA PRO A 78 10.70 -8.01 -9.94
C PRO A 78 11.26 -7.08 -8.87
N ASN A 79 10.64 -5.92 -8.68
CA ASN A 79 11.09 -4.95 -7.68
C ASN A 79 10.10 -4.89 -6.50
N HIS A 80 10.52 -4.20 -5.43
CA HIS A 80 9.68 -3.99 -4.24
C HIS A 80 8.32 -3.32 -4.54
N VAL A 81 8.20 -2.54 -5.63
CA VAL A 81 6.94 -1.87 -5.98
C VAL A 81 5.93 -2.85 -6.57
N VAL A 82 6.37 -3.81 -7.37
CA VAL A 82 5.52 -4.89 -7.92
C VAL A 82 4.98 -5.73 -6.77
N TYR A 83 5.86 -6.24 -5.89
CA TYR A 83 5.44 -7.03 -4.72
C TYR A 83 4.51 -6.24 -3.78
N ASN A 84 4.84 -4.98 -3.45
CA ASN A 84 3.97 -4.16 -2.60
C ASN A 84 2.59 -3.91 -3.24
N SER A 85 2.52 -3.85 -4.58
CA SER A 85 1.25 -3.72 -5.29
C SER A 85 0.41 -4.99 -5.17
N LEU A 86 1.02 -6.17 -5.34
CA LEU A 86 0.37 -7.47 -5.20
C LEU A 86 -0.10 -7.73 -3.76
N ILE A 87 0.78 -7.53 -2.78
CA ILE A 87 0.48 -7.62 -1.35
C ILE A 87 -0.71 -6.70 -1.03
N GLY A 88 -0.66 -5.44 -1.47
CA GLY A 88 -1.75 -4.49 -1.26
C GLY A 88 -3.05 -4.85 -1.99
N GLY A 89 -2.95 -5.47 -3.17
CA GLY A 89 -4.09 -6.04 -3.89
C GLY A 89 -4.77 -7.14 -3.07
N TYR A 90 -3.99 -8.09 -2.55
CA TYR A 90 -4.49 -9.18 -1.72
C TYR A 90 -5.08 -8.73 -0.39
N CYS A 91 -4.44 -7.79 0.30
CA CYS A 91 -5.01 -7.18 1.50
C CYS A 91 -6.35 -6.48 1.23
N LYS A 92 -6.55 -5.90 0.04
CA LYS A 92 -7.82 -5.22 -0.32
C LYS A 92 -8.97 -6.18 -0.52
N ILE A 93 -8.71 -7.37 -1.04
CA ILE A 93 -9.73 -8.40 -1.27
C ILE A 93 -9.88 -9.38 -0.10
N GLY A 94 -9.21 -9.14 1.02
CA GLY A 94 -9.31 -9.95 2.24
C GLY A 94 -8.66 -11.32 2.16
N LEU A 95 -7.66 -11.49 1.28
CA LEU A 95 -6.89 -12.72 1.15
C LEU A 95 -5.51 -12.55 1.81
N MET A 96 -5.48 -12.38 3.13
CA MET A 96 -4.24 -12.12 3.85
C MET A 96 -3.20 -13.25 3.71
N ASP A 97 -3.62 -14.52 3.66
CA ASP A 97 -2.69 -15.64 3.48
C ASP A 97 -1.92 -15.53 2.16
N LYS A 98 -2.58 -15.09 1.07
CA LYS A 98 -1.91 -14.81 -0.20
C LYS A 98 -0.97 -13.60 -0.10
N ALA A 99 -1.36 -12.56 0.63
CA ALA A 99 -0.50 -11.40 0.87
C ALA A 99 0.79 -11.79 1.61
N LEU A 100 0.71 -12.69 2.59
CA LEU A 100 1.87 -13.23 3.30
C LEU A 100 2.72 -14.15 2.42
N ASN A 101 2.11 -14.97 1.57
CA ASN A 101 2.86 -15.77 0.60
C ASN A 101 3.68 -14.87 -0.34
N MET A 102 3.11 -13.75 -0.80
CA MET A 102 3.85 -12.76 -1.61
C MET A 102 5.00 -12.10 -0.83
N LEU A 103 4.85 -11.89 0.49
CA LEU A 103 5.93 -11.39 1.34
C LEU A 103 7.08 -12.41 1.45
N GLU A 104 6.75 -13.69 1.63
CA GLU A 104 7.76 -14.76 1.73
C GLU A 104 8.45 -15.00 0.38
N GLU A 105 7.72 -14.94 -0.73
CA GLU A 105 8.31 -15.00 -2.07
C GLU A 105 9.24 -13.81 -2.35
N MET A 106 8.83 -12.60 -1.96
CA MET A 106 9.67 -11.40 -2.03
C MET A 106 11.00 -11.60 -1.29
N ARG A 107 10.95 -12.16 -0.06
CA ARG A 107 12.13 -12.51 0.73
C ARG A 107 12.98 -13.61 0.07
N PHE A 108 12.35 -14.65 -0.44
CA PHE A 108 13.01 -15.76 -1.13
C PHE A 108 13.79 -15.30 -2.37
N ASN A 109 13.22 -14.35 -3.12
CA ASN A 109 13.86 -13.73 -4.28
C ASN A 109 14.90 -12.67 -3.92
N GLY A 110 15.29 -12.56 -2.64
CA GLY A 110 16.34 -11.66 -2.18
C GLY A 110 15.92 -10.18 -2.13
N ILE A 111 14.63 -9.88 -2.26
CA ILE A 111 14.11 -8.52 -2.23
C ILE A 111 13.70 -8.22 -0.79
N THR A 112 14.41 -7.29 -0.14
CA THR A 112 14.13 -6.95 1.25
C THR A 112 12.80 -6.20 1.38
N PRO A 113 11.85 -6.68 2.20
CA PRO A 113 10.65 -5.93 2.56
C PRO A 113 11.02 -4.56 3.11
N ASN A 114 10.30 -3.53 2.69
CA ASN A 114 10.53 -2.17 3.16
C ASN A 114 9.37 -1.69 4.03
N LYS A 115 9.49 -0.45 4.53
CA LYS A 115 8.45 0.17 5.35
C LYS A 115 7.06 0.10 4.71
N ILE A 116 6.97 0.35 3.40
CA ILE A 116 5.69 0.31 2.67
C ILE A 116 5.08 -1.08 2.74
N THR A 117 5.89 -2.14 2.62
CA THR A 117 5.45 -3.54 2.74
C THR A 117 4.74 -3.78 4.07
N TYR A 118 5.38 -3.42 5.19
CA TYR A 118 4.79 -3.58 6.53
C TYR A 118 3.54 -2.73 6.71
N THR A 119 3.55 -1.46 6.27
CA THR A 119 2.38 -0.58 6.37
C THR A 119 1.16 -1.11 5.61
N VAL A 120 1.36 -1.69 4.42
CA VAL A 120 0.29 -2.30 3.64
C VAL A 120 -0.31 -3.50 4.36
N LEU A 121 0.52 -4.38 4.93
CA LEU A 121 0.07 -5.55 5.68
C LEU A 121 -0.64 -5.16 6.98
N MET A 122 -0.10 -4.18 7.73
CA MET A 122 -0.76 -3.62 8.93
C MET A 122 -2.17 -3.12 8.60
N HIS A 123 -2.31 -2.36 7.52
CA HIS A 123 -3.60 -1.87 7.06
C HIS A 123 -4.56 -3.03 6.69
N GLY A 124 -4.05 -4.07 6.04
CA GLY A 124 -4.82 -5.26 5.72
C GLY A 124 -5.35 -5.97 6.97
N TYR A 125 -4.50 -6.19 7.97
CA TYR A 125 -4.91 -6.81 9.24
C TYR A 125 -5.93 -5.98 10.01
N CYS A 126 -5.75 -4.64 10.05
CA CYS A 126 -6.74 -3.75 10.63
C CYS A 126 -8.11 -3.87 9.96
N LYS A 127 -8.16 -4.04 8.64
CA LYS A 127 -9.43 -4.23 7.89
C LYS A 127 -10.13 -5.55 8.21
N GLU A 128 -9.38 -6.60 8.50
CA GLU A 128 -9.92 -7.89 8.94
C GLU A 128 -10.27 -7.93 10.44
N GLY A 129 -10.03 -6.84 11.18
CA GLY A 129 -10.22 -6.80 12.64
C GLY A 129 -9.12 -7.54 13.43
N ARG A 130 -8.04 -7.94 12.77
CA ARG A 130 -6.91 -8.71 13.31
C ARG A 130 -5.83 -7.79 13.87
N PHE A 131 -6.23 -6.96 14.84
CA PHE A 131 -5.37 -5.87 15.32
C PHE A 131 -4.12 -6.32 16.06
N LYS A 132 -4.15 -7.52 16.68
CA LYS A 132 -2.99 -8.06 17.38
C LYS A 132 -1.86 -8.31 16.39
N GLU A 133 -2.18 -8.94 15.27
CA GLU A 133 -1.24 -9.19 14.17
C GLU A 133 -0.75 -7.88 13.55
N ALA A 134 -1.64 -6.89 13.40
CA ALA A 134 -1.25 -5.55 12.93
C ALA A 134 -0.21 -4.89 13.86
N SER A 135 -0.38 -4.94 15.18
CA SER A 135 0.61 -4.43 16.14
C SER A 135 1.91 -5.25 16.14
N GLN A 136 1.82 -6.57 15.98
CA GLN A 136 3.00 -7.43 15.89
C GLN A 136 3.89 -7.08 14.68
N LEU A 137 3.30 -6.66 13.55
CA LEU A 137 4.07 -6.19 12.41
C LEU A 137 4.81 -4.87 12.69
N LEU A 138 4.23 -3.98 13.50
CA LEU A 138 4.93 -2.78 13.94
C LEU A 138 6.14 -3.15 14.81
N ASP A 139 5.96 -4.07 15.76
CA ASP A 139 7.03 -4.57 16.63
C ASP A 139 8.13 -5.27 15.80
N GLU A 140 7.75 -6.13 14.84
CA GLU A 140 8.70 -6.77 13.92
C GLU A 140 9.50 -5.73 13.14
N MET A 141 8.83 -4.70 12.60
CA MET A 141 9.47 -3.63 11.87
C MET A 141 10.51 -2.90 12.73
N ILE A 142 10.20 -2.61 14.00
CA ILE A 142 11.14 -2.01 14.96
C ILE A 142 12.32 -2.95 15.24
N ASN A 143 12.05 -4.24 15.48
CA ASN A 143 13.07 -5.24 15.79
C ASN A 143 14.03 -5.49 14.63
N LEU A 144 13.56 -5.33 13.40
CA LEU A 144 14.38 -5.37 12.19
C LEU A 144 15.18 -4.09 11.95
N GLY A 145 15.08 -3.10 12.85
CA GLY A 145 15.83 -1.85 12.79
C GLY A 145 15.22 -0.77 11.89
N PHE A 146 14.00 -0.97 11.39
CA PHE A 146 13.29 0.10 10.70
C PHE A 146 12.75 1.11 11.72
N SER A 147 12.73 2.38 11.35
CA SER A 147 12.04 3.42 12.13
C SER A 147 10.61 3.58 11.60
N PRO A 148 9.58 3.21 12.39
CA PRO A 148 8.21 3.61 12.10
C PRO A 148 8.10 5.12 11.92
N ASP A 149 7.25 5.52 11.00
CA ASP A 149 6.90 6.92 10.75
C ASP A 149 5.41 7.17 11.07
N SER A 150 4.98 8.41 10.88
CA SER A 150 3.58 8.79 11.08
C SER A 150 2.64 7.91 10.27
N VAL A 151 2.96 7.53 9.04
CA VAL A 151 2.09 6.68 8.22
C VAL A 151 1.88 5.29 8.87
N SER A 152 2.94 4.72 9.43
CA SER A 152 2.91 3.41 10.11
C SER A 152 1.98 3.45 11.33
N TYR A 153 2.14 4.46 12.20
CA TYR A 153 1.29 4.64 13.39
C TYR A 153 -0.14 5.03 13.04
N ASN A 154 -0.32 5.98 12.12
CA ASN A 154 -1.63 6.47 11.68
C ASN A 154 -2.48 5.33 11.08
N THR A 155 -1.84 4.35 10.43
CA THR A 155 -2.50 3.14 9.93
C THR A 155 -3.12 2.33 11.07
N LEU A 156 -2.39 2.11 12.17
CA LEU A 156 -2.89 1.40 13.34
C LEU A 156 -3.91 2.22 14.11
N ILE A 157 -3.62 3.50 14.38
CA ILE A 157 -4.50 4.44 15.08
C ILE A 157 -5.86 4.53 14.36
N SER A 158 -5.87 4.73 13.03
CA SER A 158 -7.10 4.75 12.25
C SER A 158 -7.85 3.41 12.31
N GLY A 159 -7.13 2.29 12.27
CA GLY A 159 -7.71 0.96 12.40
C GLY A 159 -8.37 0.72 13.76
N PHE A 160 -7.66 1.00 14.86
CA PHE A 160 -8.17 0.87 16.22
C PHE A 160 -9.35 1.81 16.49
N CYS A 161 -9.25 3.05 16.03
CA CYS A 161 -10.27 4.06 16.22
C CYS A 161 -11.60 3.67 15.53
N LYS A 162 -11.53 3.19 14.28
CA LYS A 162 -12.71 2.67 13.55
C LYS A 162 -13.34 1.44 14.21
N ALA A 163 -12.58 0.70 15.01
CA ALA A 163 -13.04 -0.46 15.75
C ALA A 163 -13.50 -0.13 17.18
N GLY A 164 -13.49 1.15 17.58
CA GLY A 164 -13.82 1.60 18.92
C GLY A 164 -12.81 1.20 20.00
N ARG A 165 -11.61 0.75 19.61
CA ARG A 165 -10.52 0.36 20.51
C ARG A 165 -9.73 1.58 20.96
N MET A 166 -10.38 2.41 21.78
CA MET A 166 -9.83 3.72 22.18
C MET A 166 -8.58 3.60 23.05
N GLU A 167 -8.49 2.60 23.92
CA GLU A 167 -7.29 2.37 24.75
C GLU A 167 -6.05 2.09 23.88
N ASP A 168 -6.17 1.19 22.89
CA ASP A 168 -5.09 0.90 21.96
C ASP A 168 -4.74 2.11 21.10
N THR A 169 -5.75 2.91 20.73
CA THR A 169 -5.57 4.16 20.00
C THR A 169 -4.69 5.14 20.78
N PHE A 170 -5.01 5.38 22.06
CA PHE A 170 -4.20 6.25 22.93
C PHE A 170 -2.81 5.70 23.20
N LYS A 171 -2.67 4.38 23.33
CA LYS A 171 -1.37 3.71 23.48
C LYS A 171 -0.48 3.97 22.26
N MET A 172 -1.00 3.73 21.05
CA MET A 172 -0.25 3.96 19.81
C MET A 172 0.11 5.43 19.64
N ASN A 173 -0.80 6.34 19.98
CA ASN A 173 -0.52 7.78 19.92
C ASN A 173 0.57 8.20 20.90
N SER A 174 0.51 7.70 22.14
CA SER A 174 1.53 7.99 23.16
C SER A 174 2.91 7.50 22.72
N GLU A 175 2.98 6.29 22.14
CA GLU A 175 4.24 5.76 21.59
C GLU A 175 4.76 6.60 20.42
N MET A 176 3.88 7.04 19.52
CA MET A 176 4.21 7.91 18.40
C MET A 176 4.77 9.26 18.87
N SER A 177 4.13 9.90 19.85
CA SER A 177 4.56 11.17 20.43
C SER A 177 5.89 11.03 21.19
N LEU A 178 6.12 9.92 21.91
CA LEU A 178 7.41 9.62 22.54
C LEU A 178 8.56 9.50 21.52
N ARG A 179 8.26 9.15 20.27
CA ARG A 179 9.22 9.09 19.16
C ARG A 179 9.38 10.41 18.41
N GLY A 180 8.70 11.47 18.85
CA GLY A 180 8.75 12.79 18.23
C GLY A 180 8.03 12.87 16.88
N LEU A 181 7.08 11.96 16.63
CA LEU A 181 6.27 11.94 15.42
C LEU A 181 4.95 12.69 15.67
N VAL A 182 4.50 13.45 14.68
CA VAL A 182 3.27 14.25 14.77
C VAL A 182 2.15 13.58 13.98
N LEU A 183 0.96 13.54 14.59
CA LEU A 183 -0.28 13.12 13.95
C LEU A 183 -0.55 13.97 12.69
N ASP A 184 -1.01 13.32 11.62
CA ASP A 184 -1.50 14.07 10.45
C ASP A 184 -2.96 14.49 10.63
N GLU A 185 -3.40 15.49 9.85
CA GLU A 185 -4.76 16.04 9.91
C GLU A 185 -5.84 14.97 9.75
N VAL A 186 -5.62 13.98 8.88
CA VAL A 186 -6.55 12.86 8.62
C VAL A 186 -6.71 11.97 9.85
N THR A 187 -5.63 11.78 10.62
CA THR A 187 -5.65 10.98 11.84
C THR A 187 -6.34 11.74 12.98
N TYR A 188 -6.15 13.06 13.09
CA TYR A 188 -6.92 13.89 14.02
C TYR A 188 -8.43 13.83 13.75
N THR A 189 -8.85 13.95 12.49
CA THR A 189 -10.28 13.81 12.14
C THR A 189 -10.81 12.42 12.49
N SER A 190 -10.05 11.37 12.15
CA SER A 190 -10.43 9.99 12.47
C SER A 190 -10.59 9.78 13.99
N LEU A 191 -9.67 10.33 14.79
CA LEU A 191 -9.72 10.32 16.25
C LEU A 191 -10.97 11.03 16.77
N ILE A 192 -11.24 12.25 16.31
CA ILE A 192 -12.40 13.04 16.72
C ILE A 192 -13.71 12.32 16.39
N ASP A 193 -13.79 11.71 15.20
CA ASP A 193 -14.97 10.96 14.76
C ASP A 193 -15.19 9.70 15.63
N GLY A 194 -14.14 8.92 15.89
CA GLY A 194 -14.25 7.72 16.73
C GLY A 194 -14.53 8.02 18.19
N ILE A 195 -13.96 9.11 18.73
CA ILE A 195 -14.28 9.64 20.07
C ILE A 195 -15.74 10.09 20.15
N SER A 196 -16.26 10.70 19.08
CA SER A 196 -17.64 11.19 19.05
C SER A 196 -18.66 10.06 18.88
N ALA A 197 -18.28 8.95 18.24
CA ALA A 197 -19.11 7.77 18.03
C ALA A 197 -19.16 6.82 19.25
N HIS A 198 -18.19 6.89 20.15
CA HIS A 198 -18.07 6.00 21.30
C HIS A 198 -17.96 6.82 22.59
N ASP A 199 -18.99 6.75 23.44
CA ASP A 199 -19.36 7.67 24.54
C ASP A 199 -18.36 7.79 25.72
N HIS A 200 -17.05 7.85 25.45
CA HIS A 200 -15.97 8.12 26.41
C HIS A 200 -15.55 9.60 26.35
N GLN A 201 -16.54 10.50 26.46
CA GLN A 201 -16.39 11.95 26.24
C GLN A 201 -15.43 12.69 27.20
N LYS A 202 -15.06 12.10 28.35
CA LYS A 202 -14.28 12.80 29.39
C LYS A 202 -12.76 12.69 29.21
N ASP A 203 -12.25 11.51 28.88
CA ASP A 203 -10.80 11.29 28.77
C ASP A 203 -10.25 11.83 27.44
N ALA A 204 -11.09 11.80 26.40
CA ALA A 204 -10.72 12.20 25.05
C ALA A 204 -10.62 13.73 24.85
N LYS A 205 -11.47 14.53 25.52
CA LYS A 205 -11.37 15.99 25.50
C LYS A 205 -10.11 16.49 26.20
N PHE A 206 -9.68 15.82 27.27
CA PHE A 206 -8.46 16.18 27.98
C PHE A 206 -7.22 15.89 27.12
N PHE A 207 -7.22 14.75 26.44
CA PHE A 207 -6.12 14.32 25.57
C PHE A 207 -5.91 15.27 24.37
N VAL A 208 -6.96 15.54 23.59
CA VAL A 208 -6.89 16.43 22.41
C VAL A 208 -6.48 17.86 22.80
N VAL A 209 -6.97 18.35 23.94
CA VAL A 209 -6.62 19.69 24.44
C VAL A 209 -5.18 19.74 24.97
N SER A 210 -4.64 18.64 25.52
CA SER A 210 -3.25 18.60 25.98
C SER A 210 -2.24 18.57 24.82
N GLU A 211 -2.55 17.88 23.73
CA GLU A 211 -1.67 17.80 22.54
C GLU A 211 -1.72 19.07 21.67
N LEU A 212 -2.85 19.78 21.60
CA LEU A 212 -2.97 21.05 20.88
C LEU A 212 -2.30 22.24 21.59
N ASN A 213 -1.99 22.10 22.88
CA ASN A 213 -1.39 23.14 23.72
C ASN A 213 0.09 22.87 24.06
N SER A 214 0.71 21.86 23.45
CA SER A 214 2.13 21.49 23.62
C SER A 214 2.92 21.82 22.36
#